data_AF-A0A5C7VKP6-F1
#
_entry.id   AF-A0A5C7VKP6-F1
#
_cell.length_a   1.000
_cell.length_b   1.000
_cell.length_c   1.000
_cell.angle_alpha   90.00
_cell.angle_beta   90.00
_cell.angle_gamma   90.00
#
_symmetry.space_group_name_H-M   'P 1'
#
loop_
_entity.id
_entity.type
_entity.pdbx_description
1 polymer ?
#
loop_
_entity_poly.entity_id
_entity_poly.type
_entity_poly.pdbx_seq_one_letter_code
_entity_poly.pdbx_strand_id
1 'polypeptide(L)'
;MNAKSYDPFTPGLHLETAPLHNVTLLAVTKESELDGTAASPAWASITVDYQGRKVDLPSGRWSEYLGQQVSMVGSLHFTWGLSGSQHERKSWNFRPYLDQRLRRAPELDHQSLKGWVLGWTCEAEGDEGAGLRPPPIYAPPHIVPGVEGQFVHDETVELTLRVPPEFLRECRRVQMKPEDVLRGFIADVSDISNYVNRPRADSYSSNGSDERDMAAAWLSRAYGMNAVDIDELEGEDEAREERRMQGDDLAGLLDDFVDCGGKPDELLNAVSQLVDRQREASDELASNSGN
;
A
#
# COMPACT_ATOMS: atom_id res chain seq x y z
N MET A 1 -21.81 30.63 -15.47
CA MET A 1 -20.43 31.03 -15.83
C MET A 1 -19.79 29.84 -16.52
N ASN A 2 -19.51 29.92 -17.83
CA ASN A 2 -18.92 28.82 -18.59
C ASN A 2 -17.50 28.57 -18.08
N ALA A 3 -17.28 27.40 -17.48
CA ALA A 3 -15.93 26.88 -17.23
C ALA A 3 -15.24 26.80 -18.59
N LYS A 4 -14.25 27.66 -18.83
CA LYS A 4 -13.35 27.49 -19.98
C LYS A 4 -12.76 26.10 -19.86
N SER A 5 -13.01 25.23 -20.84
CA SER A 5 -12.41 23.91 -20.91
C SER A 5 -10.89 24.10 -20.87
N TYR A 6 -10.27 23.67 -19.78
CA TYR A 6 -8.83 23.64 -19.63
C TYR A 6 -8.28 22.73 -20.74
N ASP A 7 -7.48 23.27 -21.65
CA ASP A 7 -6.78 22.47 -22.66
C ASP A 7 -5.35 22.21 -22.16
N PRO A 8 -5.09 21.03 -21.58
CA PRO A 8 -3.77 20.69 -21.06
C PRO A 8 -2.69 20.84 -22.12
N PHE A 9 -3.00 20.63 -23.40
CA PHE A 9 -2.03 20.57 -24.49
C PHE A 9 -1.71 21.94 -25.11
N THR A 10 -2.18 23.04 -24.50
CA THR A 10 -1.86 24.39 -24.98
C THR A 10 -0.37 24.68 -24.79
N PRO A 11 0.38 25.07 -25.84
CA PRO A 11 1.78 25.43 -25.72
C PRO A 11 1.97 26.57 -24.72
N GLY A 12 2.76 26.35 -23.66
CA GLY A 12 3.06 27.33 -22.62
C GLY A 12 2.38 27.08 -21.27
N LEU A 13 1.45 26.12 -21.17
CA LEU A 13 1.04 25.59 -19.86
C LEU A 13 2.00 24.49 -19.41
N HIS A 14 2.42 24.55 -18.15
CA HIS A 14 3.32 23.59 -17.51
C HIS A 14 2.65 22.22 -17.35
N LEU A 15 2.62 21.47 -18.44
CA LEU A 15 2.34 20.03 -18.46
C LEU A 15 3.47 19.17 -17.86
N GLU A 16 4.57 19.83 -17.49
CA GLU A 16 5.81 19.19 -17.06
C GLU A 16 5.79 18.77 -15.58
N THR A 17 4.71 19.07 -14.83
CA THR A 17 4.67 18.89 -13.36
C THR A 17 3.68 17.85 -12.84
N ALA A 18 2.69 17.43 -13.62
CA ALA A 18 1.68 16.46 -13.15
C ALA A 18 1.24 15.49 -14.26
N PRO A 19 0.99 14.21 -13.93
CA PRO A 19 0.51 13.24 -14.90
C PRO A 19 -0.92 13.55 -15.37
N LEU A 20 -1.17 13.37 -16.67
CA LEU A 20 -2.53 13.45 -17.23
C LEU A 20 -3.17 12.07 -17.15
N HIS A 21 -4.31 11.98 -16.47
CA HIS A 21 -5.03 10.72 -16.24
C HIS A 21 -6.20 10.54 -17.21
N ASN A 22 -6.70 9.30 -17.31
CA ASN A 22 -7.85 8.91 -18.16
C ASN A 22 -7.61 9.18 -19.64
N VAL A 23 -6.40 8.86 -20.10
CA VAL A 23 -5.99 8.99 -21.49
C VAL A 23 -6.10 7.63 -22.15
N THR A 24 -6.66 7.55 -23.35
CA THR A 24 -6.70 6.32 -24.15
C THR A 24 -5.61 6.35 -25.21
N LEU A 25 -4.77 5.31 -25.28
CA LEU A 25 -3.77 5.20 -26.34
C LEU A 25 -4.43 4.70 -27.63
N LEU A 26 -4.41 5.51 -28.70
CA LEU A 26 -5.06 5.17 -29.97
C LEU A 26 -4.11 4.52 -30.97
N ALA A 27 -2.85 4.97 -31.02
CA ALA A 27 -1.87 4.45 -31.96
C ALA A 27 -0.45 4.68 -31.45
N VAL A 28 0.47 3.82 -31.90
CA VAL A 28 1.90 3.95 -31.70
C VAL A 28 2.56 3.84 -33.06
N THR A 29 3.27 4.88 -33.47
CA THR A 29 3.97 4.91 -34.76
C THR A 29 5.47 4.89 -34.51
N LYS A 30 6.16 3.99 -35.21
CA LYS A 30 7.63 3.98 -35.23
C LYS A 30 8.10 5.14 -36.09
N GLU A 31 8.85 6.08 -35.52
CA GLU A 31 9.50 7.13 -36.30
C GLU A 31 10.74 6.53 -36.98
N SER A 32 10.80 6.62 -38.31
CA SER A 32 12.01 6.30 -39.06
C SER A 32 13.05 7.39 -38.86
N GLU A 33 14.33 7.02 -38.74
CA GLU A 33 15.43 7.99 -38.74
C GLU A 33 15.38 8.91 -39.97
N LEU A 34 15.68 10.19 -39.77
CA LEU A 34 15.98 11.13 -40.85
C LEU A 34 17.36 10.86 -41.49
N ASP A 35 18.26 10.14 -40.81
CA ASP A 35 19.62 9.82 -41.26
C ASP A 35 19.88 8.32 -41.09
N GLY A 36 19.93 7.57 -42.19
CA GLY A 36 19.95 6.09 -42.24
C GLY A 36 21.19 5.39 -41.67
N THR A 37 21.56 5.68 -40.43
CA THR A 37 22.62 4.98 -39.69
C THR A 37 22.00 3.93 -38.77
N ALA A 38 22.12 2.66 -39.14
CA ALA A 38 21.52 1.48 -38.50
C ALA A 38 21.85 1.21 -37.01
N ALA A 39 22.42 2.18 -36.28
CA ALA A 39 22.92 2.02 -34.91
C ALA A 39 22.15 2.82 -33.84
N SER A 40 21.20 3.70 -34.19
CA SER A 40 20.43 4.43 -33.17
C SER A 40 19.10 3.74 -32.81
N PRO A 41 18.64 3.85 -31.56
CA PRO A 41 17.33 3.35 -31.14
C PRO A 41 16.21 4.10 -31.88
N ALA A 42 15.29 3.36 -32.50
CA ALA A 42 14.11 3.94 -33.13
C ALA A 42 13.22 4.63 -32.07
N TRP A 43 12.78 5.85 -32.36
CA TRP A 43 11.84 6.59 -31.51
C TRP A 43 10.39 6.24 -31.87
N ALA A 44 9.47 6.50 -30.94
CA ALA A 44 8.04 6.35 -31.18
C ALA A 44 7.32 7.70 -31.07
N SER A 45 6.26 7.87 -31.86
CA SER A 45 5.19 8.81 -31.57
C SER A 45 3.96 8.05 -31.09
N ILE A 46 3.19 8.67 -30.19
CA ILE A 46 1.93 8.13 -29.70
C ILE A 46 0.78 9.06 -30.06
N THR A 47 -0.32 8.50 -30.52
CA THR A 47 -1.59 9.20 -30.67
C THR A 47 -2.46 8.84 -29.50
N VAL A 48 -2.94 9.83 -28.76
CA VAL A 48 -3.80 9.63 -27.60
C VAL A 48 -5.14 10.31 -27.78
N ASP A 49 -6.18 9.76 -27.16
CA ASP A 49 -7.46 10.42 -26.94
C ASP A 49 -7.54 10.92 -25.50
N TYR A 50 -7.81 12.20 -25.34
CA TYR A 50 -8.08 12.81 -24.05
C TYR A 50 -9.34 13.68 -24.16
N GLN A 51 -10.37 13.31 -23.41
CA GLN A 51 -11.67 14.01 -23.40
C GLN A 51 -12.28 14.19 -24.81
N GLY A 52 -12.12 13.19 -25.68
CA GLY A 52 -12.63 13.20 -27.06
C GLY A 52 -11.75 13.95 -28.06
N ARG A 53 -10.60 14.47 -27.63
CA ARG A 53 -9.62 15.13 -28.49
C ARG A 53 -8.44 14.20 -28.74
N LYS A 54 -8.13 14.01 -30.02
CA LYS A 54 -6.94 13.29 -30.47
C LYS A 54 -5.73 14.20 -30.48
N VAL A 55 -4.62 13.74 -29.90
CA VAL A 55 -3.36 14.47 -29.83
C VAL A 55 -2.20 13.54 -30.16
N ASP A 56 -1.33 13.96 -31.06
CA ASP A 56 -0.07 13.27 -31.37
C ASP A 56 1.06 13.84 -30.53
N LEU A 57 1.77 12.96 -29.82
CA LEU A 57 2.83 13.32 -28.89
C LEU A 57 4.12 12.54 -29.20
N PRO A 58 5.30 13.18 -29.07
CA PRO A 58 6.56 12.45 -29.11
C PRO A 58 6.67 11.54 -27.89
N SER A 59 7.07 10.29 -28.09
CA SER A 59 7.29 9.32 -27.01
C SER A 59 8.75 8.93 -26.88
N GLY A 60 9.03 8.00 -25.97
CA GLY A 60 10.35 7.44 -25.75
C GLY A 60 10.80 6.51 -26.88
N ARG A 61 11.71 5.60 -26.56
CA ARG A 61 12.16 4.57 -27.49
C ARG A 61 11.00 3.67 -27.89
N TRP A 62 10.93 3.35 -29.17
CA TRP A 62 9.97 2.40 -29.69
C TRP A 62 10.22 1.00 -29.10
N SER A 63 9.14 0.32 -28.72
CA SER A 63 9.15 -1.08 -28.33
C SER A 63 7.85 -1.76 -28.76
N GLU A 64 7.90 -3.06 -29.02
CA GLU A 64 6.70 -3.86 -29.32
C GLU A 64 5.70 -3.85 -28.17
N TYR A 65 6.20 -3.80 -26.92
CA TYR A 65 5.37 -3.72 -25.72
C TYR A 65 4.47 -2.47 -25.71
N LEU A 66 4.98 -1.32 -26.17
CA LEU A 66 4.17 -0.10 -26.28
C LEU A 66 3.01 -0.28 -27.28
N GLY A 67 3.23 -1.03 -28.37
CA GLY A 67 2.19 -1.36 -29.34
C GLY A 67 1.09 -2.27 -28.77
N GLN A 68 1.40 -3.12 -27.80
CA GLN A 68 0.42 -3.98 -27.13
C GLN A 68 -0.55 -3.20 -26.23
N GLN A 69 -0.24 -1.94 -25.91
CA GLN A 69 -1.05 -1.08 -25.05
C GLN A 69 -2.07 -0.25 -25.82
N VAL A 70 -2.15 -0.40 -27.15
CA VAL A 70 -3.14 0.31 -27.97
C VAL A 70 -4.56 -0.08 -27.53
N SER A 71 -5.44 0.90 -27.46
CA SER A 71 -6.80 0.86 -26.90
C SER A 71 -6.89 0.80 -25.38
N MET A 72 -5.78 0.78 -24.65
CA MET A 72 -5.80 0.85 -23.18
C MET A 72 -5.98 2.27 -22.68
N VAL A 73 -6.59 2.38 -21.51
CA VAL A 73 -6.71 3.61 -20.71
C VAL A 73 -5.59 3.65 -19.68
N GLY A 74 -5.05 4.84 -19.44
CA GLY A 74 -3.96 5.04 -18.50
C GLY A 74 -3.66 6.49 -18.18
N SER A 75 -2.39 6.74 -17.86
CA SER A 75 -1.85 8.06 -17.56
C SER A 75 -0.65 8.40 -18.45
N LEU A 76 -0.53 9.68 -18.79
CA LEU A 76 0.60 10.25 -19.51
C LEU A 76 1.53 10.97 -18.54
N HIS A 77 2.81 10.60 -18.61
CA HIS A 77 3.87 11.17 -17.80
C HIS A 77 4.85 11.90 -18.70
N PHE A 78 5.12 13.17 -18.39
CA PHE A 78 6.16 13.93 -19.06
C PHE A 78 7.53 13.48 -18.57
N THR A 79 8.46 13.23 -19.50
CA THR A 79 9.85 12.93 -19.15
C THR A 79 10.82 13.71 -20.01
N TRP A 80 11.88 14.18 -19.36
CA TRP A 80 13.07 14.66 -20.06
C TRP A 80 13.87 13.45 -20.54
N GLY A 81 14.30 13.46 -21.80
CA GLY A 81 15.23 12.45 -22.30
C GLY A 81 16.46 12.34 -21.39
N LEU A 82 16.91 11.12 -21.11
CA LEU A 82 18.08 10.86 -20.27
C LEU A 82 19.29 11.65 -20.78
N SER A 83 19.81 12.52 -19.92
CA SER A 83 21.04 13.28 -20.12
C SER A 83 22.18 12.32 -20.48
N GLY A 84 22.61 12.33 -21.74
CA GLY A 84 23.67 11.44 -22.25
C GLY A 84 23.69 11.33 -23.77
N SER A 85 22.53 11.39 -24.44
CA SER A 85 22.46 11.61 -25.89
C SER A 85 22.25 13.10 -26.17
N GLN A 86 22.94 13.64 -27.16
CA GLN A 86 22.97 15.05 -27.58
C GLN A 86 21.61 15.72 -27.88
N HIS A 87 20.48 15.06 -27.66
CA HIS A 87 19.14 15.54 -27.98
C HIS A 87 18.25 15.45 -26.74
N GLU A 88 18.09 16.58 -26.05
CA GLU A 88 17.04 16.79 -25.05
C GLU A 88 15.67 16.78 -25.74
N ARG A 89 15.19 15.59 -26.11
CA ARG A 89 13.85 15.45 -26.68
C ARG A 89 12.85 15.37 -25.54
N LYS A 90 11.91 16.32 -25.50
CA LYS A 90 10.71 16.23 -24.67
C LYS A 90 9.92 15.01 -25.11
N SER A 91 9.67 14.07 -24.21
CA SER A 91 8.94 12.84 -24.51
C SER A 91 7.82 12.58 -23.50
N TRP A 92 6.80 11.87 -23.98
CA TRP A 92 5.65 11.45 -23.21
C TRP A 92 5.65 9.93 -23.07
N ASN A 93 5.56 9.47 -21.83
CA ASN A 93 5.44 8.05 -21.51
C ASN A 93 4.00 7.74 -21.12
N PHE A 94 3.37 6.87 -21.90
CA PHE A 94 2.08 6.30 -21.56
C PHE A 94 2.27 5.15 -20.57
N ARG A 95 1.47 5.14 -19.52
CA ARG A 95 1.40 4.06 -18.53
C ARG A 95 -0.05 3.59 -18.43
N PRO A 96 -0.39 2.40 -18.97
CA PRO A 96 -1.74 1.86 -18.85
C PRO A 96 -2.07 1.63 -17.37
N TYR A 97 -3.33 1.82 -16.99
CA TYR A 97 -3.79 1.36 -15.69
C TYR A 97 -3.76 -0.16 -15.64
N LEU A 98 -3.42 -0.71 -14.49
CA LEU A 98 -3.48 -2.16 -14.34
C LEU A 98 -4.92 -2.68 -14.40
N ASP A 99 -5.85 -1.96 -13.77
CA ASP A 99 -7.29 -2.17 -13.95
C ASP A 99 -7.84 -1.20 -15.01
N GLN A 100 -8.26 -1.74 -16.15
CA GLN A 100 -8.80 -0.95 -17.26
C GLN A 100 -10.18 -0.35 -16.97
N ARG A 101 -10.81 -0.69 -15.85
CA ARG A 101 -12.07 -0.10 -15.35
C ARG A 101 -11.83 1.09 -14.43
N LEU A 102 -10.59 1.29 -13.97
CA LEU A 102 -10.22 2.38 -13.08
C LEU A 102 -10.23 3.72 -13.83
N ARG A 103 -10.82 4.74 -13.21
CA ARG A 103 -10.83 6.13 -13.69
C ARG A 103 -10.45 7.06 -12.55
N ARG A 104 -9.62 8.05 -12.88
CA ARG A 104 -9.34 9.18 -12.02
C ARG A 104 -10.57 10.10 -11.97
N ALA A 105 -10.99 10.52 -10.78
CA ALA A 105 -12.15 11.39 -10.59
C ALA A 105 -11.73 12.65 -9.79
N PRO A 106 -11.21 13.70 -10.47
CA PRO A 106 -10.73 14.93 -9.81
C PRO A 106 -11.78 15.63 -8.95
N GLU A 107 -13.06 15.48 -9.30
CA GLU A 107 -14.20 16.02 -8.56
C GLU A 107 -14.36 15.43 -7.15
N LEU A 108 -13.70 14.31 -6.86
CA LEU A 108 -13.70 13.65 -5.56
C LEU A 108 -12.46 13.98 -4.71
N ASP A 109 -11.54 14.78 -5.24
CA ASP A 109 -10.33 15.18 -4.52
C ASP A 109 -10.65 16.05 -3.32
N HIS A 110 -9.95 15.80 -2.21
CA HIS A 110 -10.07 16.64 -1.03
C HIS A 110 -8.81 16.55 -0.16
N GLN A 111 -8.66 17.54 0.71
CA GLN A 111 -7.64 17.55 1.76
C GLN A 111 -8.14 16.72 2.95
N SER A 112 -7.40 15.69 3.33
CA SER A 112 -7.60 14.92 4.57
C SER A 112 -6.64 15.39 5.67
N LEU A 113 -6.82 14.87 6.88
CA LEU A 113 -5.88 15.08 8.00
C LEU A 113 -4.47 14.56 7.71
N LYS A 114 -4.35 13.51 6.89
CA LYS A 114 -3.07 12.89 6.51
C LYS A 114 -2.46 13.49 5.23
N GLY A 115 -3.09 14.50 4.64
CA GLY A 115 -2.63 15.14 3.40
C GLY A 115 -3.68 15.12 2.28
N TRP A 116 -3.27 15.52 1.08
CA TRP A 116 -4.14 15.53 -0.09
C TRP A 116 -4.49 14.10 -0.51
N VAL A 117 -5.74 13.85 -0.86
CA VAL A 117 -6.20 12.54 -1.31
C VAL A 117 -6.89 12.68 -2.66
N LEU A 118 -6.49 11.82 -3.59
CA LEU A 118 -7.03 11.76 -4.94
C LEU A 118 -8.20 10.78 -4.99
N GLY A 119 -9.28 11.21 -5.63
CA GLY A 119 -10.45 10.38 -5.85
C GLY A 119 -10.38 9.53 -7.13
N TRP A 120 -10.91 8.32 -7.04
CA TRP A 120 -10.92 7.34 -8.11
C TRP A 120 -12.26 6.62 -8.14
N THR A 121 -12.64 6.11 -9.30
CA THR A 121 -13.81 5.25 -9.48
C THR A 121 -13.40 4.01 -10.23
N CYS A 122 -13.96 2.85 -9.89
CA CYS A 122 -13.80 1.63 -10.66
C CYS A 122 -15.15 1.28 -11.27
N GLU A 123 -15.26 1.20 -12.60
CA GLU A 123 -16.51 0.80 -13.23
C GLU A 123 -16.75 -0.70 -12.98
N ALA A 124 -17.94 -1.08 -12.50
CA ALA A 124 -18.30 -2.49 -12.34
C ALA A 124 -18.78 -3.06 -13.68
N GLU A 125 -18.39 -4.28 -14.03
CA GLU A 125 -18.97 -4.98 -15.19
C GLU A 125 -20.41 -5.40 -14.86
N GLY A 126 -21.37 -4.97 -15.70
CA GLY A 126 -22.70 -5.58 -15.74
C GLY A 126 -23.74 -5.09 -14.74
N ASP A 127 -23.51 -4.02 -13.98
CA ASP A 127 -24.53 -3.50 -13.04
C ASP A 127 -25.50 -2.48 -13.64
N GLU A 128 -26.01 -2.77 -14.84
CA GLU A 128 -27.19 -2.08 -15.37
C GLU A 128 -28.49 -2.48 -14.61
N GLY A 129 -28.38 -3.40 -13.64
CA GLY A 129 -29.52 -4.02 -12.95
C GLY A 129 -29.72 -3.64 -11.47
N ALA A 130 -28.67 -3.31 -10.70
CA ALA A 130 -28.80 -2.99 -9.27
C ALA A 130 -28.50 -1.52 -8.91
N GLY A 131 -28.06 -0.69 -9.86
CA GLY A 131 -27.95 0.77 -9.68
C GLY A 131 -27.00 1.23 -8.58
N LEU A 132 -26.19 0.32 -8.03
CA LEU A 132 -25.24 0.60 -6.95
C LEU A 132 -23.87 0.77 -7.56
N ARG A 133 -23.58 2.00 -7.97
CA ARG A 133 -22.22 2.40 -8.36
C ARG A 133 -21.26 2.03 -7.21
N PRO A 134 -20.15 1.33 -7.48
CA PRO A 134 -19.19 1.01 -6.44
C PRO A 134 -18.69 2.30 -5.76
N PRO A 135 -18.37 2.23 -4.47
CA PRO A 135 -17.97 3.41 -3.71
C PRO A 135 -16.71 4.05 -4.31
N PRO A 136 -16.55 5.37 -4.16
CA PRO A 136 -15.34 6.04 -4.59
C PRO A 136 -14.13 5.54 -3.80
N ILE A 137 -13.02 5.41 -4.50
CA ILE A 137 -11.73 5.01 -3.95
C ILE A 137 -10.89 6.27 -3.71
N TYR A 138 -10.26 6.36 -2.55
CA TYR A 138 -9.46 7.52 -2.15
C TYR A 138 -8.02 7.08 -1.93
N ALA A 139 -7.08 7.58 -2.72
CA ALA A 139 -5.67 7.19 -2.67
C ALA A 139 -4.74 8.41 -2.60
N PRO A 140 -3.57 8.29 -1.94
CA PRO A 140 -2.57 9.36 -1.91
C PRO A 140 -2.06 9.75 -3.31
N PRO A 141 -1.48 10.96 -3.49
CA PRO A 141 -1.14 11.48 -4.81
C PRO A 141 -0.07 10.69 -5.56
N HIS A 142 0.78 9.96 -4.85
CA HIS A 142 1.82 9.12 -5.42
C HIS A 142 1.36 7.70 -5.76
N ILE A 143 0.10 7.35 -5.47
CA ILE A 143 -0.46 6.01 -5.70
C ILE A 143 -1.51 6.03 -6.81
N VAL A 144 -1.29 5.17 -7.80
CA VAL A 144 -2.34 4.73 -8.71
C VAL A 144 -2.88 3.41 -8.16
N PRO A 145 -4.17 3.32 -7.78
CA PRO A 145 -4.76 2.09 -7.29
C PRO A 145 -4.55 0.91 -8.25
N GLY A 146 -4.42 -0.28 -7.68
CA GLY A 146 -4.22 -1.52 -8.42
C GLY A 146 -5.53 -2.12 -8.93
N VAL A 147 -5.57 -3.45 -8.96
CA VAL A 147 -6.77 -4.21 -9.40
C VAL A 147 -7.92 -3.94 -8.43
N GLU A 148 -9.12 -3.69 -8.97
CA GLU A 148 -10.32 -3.36 -8.18
C GLU A 148 -10.15 -2.12 -7.27
N GLY A 149 -9.18 -1.25 -7.59
CA GLY A 149 -8.90 -0.07 -6.77
C GLY A 149 -8.17 -0.38 -5.46
N GLN A 150 -7.61 -1.58 -5.30
CA GLN A 150 -6.93 -1.97 -4.07
C GLN A 150 -5.54 -1.33 -3.97
N PHE A 151 -5.17 -0.95 -2.74
CA PHE A 151 -3.83 -0.55 -2.36
C PHE A 151 -3.67 -0.73 -0.83
N VAL A 152 -2.44 -0.80 -0.33
CA VAL A 152 -2.18 -0.89 1.11
C VAL A 152 -2.08 0.52 1.68
N HIS A 153 -2.87 0.82 2.72
CA HIS A 153 -2.86 2.12 3.37
C HIS A 153 -1.56 2.34 4.15
N ASP A 154 -1.23 3.62 4.36
CA ASP A 154 -0.11 3.99 5.21
C ASP A 154 -0.53 3.89 6.69
N GLU A 155 -0.05 2.82 7.31
CA GLU A 155 -0.22 2.46 8.73
C GLU A 155 1.12 2.59 9.50
N THR A 156 2.11 3.26 8.90
CA THR A 156 3.42 3.40 9.51
C THR A 156 3.39 4.34 10.72
N VAL A 157 4.32 4.11 11.64
CA VAL A 157 4.53 4.92 12.84
C VAL A 157 5.84 5.68 12.70
N GLU A 158 5.82 6.99 12.95
CA GLU A 158 7.02 7.83 12.84
C GLU A 158 8.07 7.49 13.91
N LEU A 159 9.31 7.28 13.47
CA LEU A 159 10.47 7.04 14.34
C LEU A 159 11.54 8.10 14.07
N THR A 160 11.98 8.81 15.11
CA THR A 160 13.11 9.76 15.01
C THR A 160 14.40 9.13 15.55
N LEU A 161 15.43 9.02 14.71
CA LEU A 161 16.70 8.38 15.05
C LEU A 161 17.91 9.26 14.70
N ARG A 162 18.87 9.36 15.62
CA ARG A 162 20.14 10.05 15.36
C ARG A 162 21.12 9.10 14.67
N VAL A 163 21.51 9.45 13.45
CA VAL A 163 22.34 8.59 12.61
C VAL A 163 23.83 8.94 12.74
N PRO A 164 24.73 7.97 12.97
CA PRO A 164 26.17 8.22 13.09
C PRO A 164 26.82 8.51 11.71
N PRO A 165 27.91 9.31 11.67
CA PRO A 165 28.57 9.68 10.41
C PRO A 165 29.13 8.50 9.62
N GLU A 166 29.45 7.39 10.28
CA GLU A 166 29.88 6.13 9.67
C GLU A 166 28.79 5.55 8.77
N PHE A 167 27.53 5.55 9.23
CA PHE A 167 26.41 5.09 8.40
C PHE A 167 26.18 6.03 7.21
N LEU A 168 26.27 7.35 7.42
CA LEU A 168 26.18 8.33 6.33
C LEU A 168 27.28 8.12 5.26
N ARG A 169 28.46 7.62 5.66
CA ARG A 169 29.52 7.25 4.72
C ARG A 169 29.12 6.04 3.87
N GLU A 170 28.52 5.01 4.47
CA GLU A 170 28.03 3.84 3.74
C GLU A 170 26.90 4.19 2.77
N CYS A 171 25.94 5.02 3.18
CA CYS A 171 24.87 5.49 2.29
C CYS A 171 25.43 6.23 1.06
N ARG A 172 26.43 7.10 1.27
CA ARG A 172 27.12 7.78 0.16
C ARG A 172 27.88 6.83 -0.75
N ARG A 173 28.46 5.75 -0.22
CA ARG A 173 29.16 4.74 -1.03
C ARG A 173 28.22 4.08 -2.05
N VAL A 174 26.94 3.91 -1.69
CA VAL A 174 25.90 3.35 -2.58
C VAL A 174 25.00 4.42 -3.23
N GLN A 175 25.35 5.70 -3.09
CA GLN A 175 24.60 6.84 -3.66
C GLN A 175 23.13 6.91 -3.24
N MET A 176 22.81 6.42 -2.04
CA MET A 176 21.45 6.45 -1.50
C MET A 176 21.36 7.39 -0.30
N LYS A 177 20.15 7.88 -0.02
CA LYS A 177 19.89 8.61 1.22
C LYS A 177 19.74 7.63 2.38
N PRO A 178 20.06 8.04 3.63
CA PRO A 178 19.89 7.19 4.80
C PRO A 178 18.47 6.64 4.95
N GLU A 179 17.46 7.46 4.65
CA GLU A 179 16.05 7.08 4.75
C GLU A 179 15.70 5.96 3.78
N ASP A 180 16.21 6.02 2.55
CA ASP A 180 15.95 5.01 1.51
C ASP A 180 16.63 3.68 1.85
N VAL A 181 17.88 3.73 2.37
CA VAL A 181 18.61 2.53 2.80
C VAL A 181 17.92 1.86 3.98
N LEU A 182 17.51 2.63 4.99
CA LEU A 182 16.81 2.10 6.16
C LEU A 182 15.43 1.54 5.77
N ARG A 183 14.69 2.21 4.89
CA ARG A 183 13.39 1.75 4.40
C ARG A 183 13.50 0.41 3.68
N GLY A 184 14.50 0.27 2.80
CA GLY A 184 14.76 -0.98 2.11
C GLY A 184 15.10 -2.11 3.08
N PHE A 185 16.01 -1.86 4.02
CA PHE A 185 16.38 -2.84 5.03
C PHE A 185 15.20 -3.27 5.92
N ILE A 186 14.37 -2.32 6.39
CA ILE A 186 13.15 -2.63 7.15
C ILE A 186 12.20 -3.47 6.30
N ALA A 187 11.99 -3.11 5.03
CA ALA A 187 11.14 -3.89 4.14
C ALA A 187 11.68 -5.31 3.92
N ASP A 188 13.00 -5.48 3.86
CA ASP A 188 13.65 -6.78 3.71
C ASP A 188 13.47 -7.64 4.96
N VAL A 189 13.69 -7.08 6.15
CA VAL A 189 13.49 -7.78 7.43
C VAL A 189 12.03 -8.16 7.66
N SER A 190 11.10 -7.30 7.24
CA SER A 190 9.65 -7.49 7.43
C SER A 190 8.97 -8.28 6.31
N ASP A 191 9.73 -8.82 5.35
CA ASP A 191 9.20 -9.52 4.17
C ASP A 191 8.15 -8.72 3.37
N ILE A 192 8.31 -7.39 3.34
CA ILE A 192 7.36 -6.50 2.68
C ILE A 192 7.71 -6.39 1.19
N SER A 193 6.79 -6.82 0.34
CA SER A 193 6.89 -6.62 -1.12
C SER A 193 5.83 -5.63 -1.61
N ASN A 194 6.24 -4.68 -2.45
CA ASN A 194 5.32 -3.77 -3.12
C ASN A 194 4.86 -4.35 -4.45
N TYR A 195 3.63 -4.85 -4.50
CA TYR A 195 3.08 -5.47 -5.71
C TYR A 195 2.34 -4.46 -6.56
N VAL A 196 2.50 -4.53 -7.89
CA VAL A 196 1.82 -3.64 -8.84
C VAL A 196 0.29 -3.76 -8.76
N ASN A 197 -0.23 -4.95 -8.42
CA ASN A 197 -1.67 -5.20 -8.27
C ASN A 197 -2.28 -4.66 -6.98
N ARG A 198 -1.45 -4.43 -5.95
CA ARG A 198 -1.86 -3.89 -4.66
C ARG A 198 -0.73 -3.00 -4.13
N PRO A 199 -0.51 -1.83 -4.75
CA PRO A 199 0.60 -0.96 -4.42
C PRO A 199 0.50 -0.46 -2.98
N ARG A 200 1.63 -0.16 -2.35
CA ARG A 200 1.66 0.32 -0.97
C ARG A 200 1.83 1.83 -0.87
N ALA A 201 0.97 2.50 -0.11
CA ALA A 201 1.06 3.93 0.15
C ALA A 201 2.25 4.31 1.03
N ASP A 202 2.69 3.40 1.89
CA ASP A 202 3.84 3.58 2.81
C ASP A 202 5.21 3.63 2.11
N SER A 203 5.25 3.34 0.80
CA SER A 203 6.47 3.32 -0.03
C SER A 203 7.54 2.29 0.40
N TYR A 204 7.20 1.31 1.25
CA TYR A 204 8.10 0.21 1.58
C TYR A 204 8.09 -0.86 0.49
N SER A 205 9.28 -1.35 0.14
CA SER A 205 9.45 -2.48 -0.77
C SER A 205 10.78 -3.13 -0.49
N SER A 206 10.78 -4.46 -0.40
CA SER A 206 11.99 -5.28 -0.36
C SER A 206 12.83 -5.04 -1.62
N ASN A 207 14.15 -5.14 -1.45
CA ASN A 207 15.13 -5.03 -2.52
C ASN A 207 15.24 -6.31 -3.37
N GLY A 208 14.81 -7.45 -2.84
CA GLY A 208 14.87 -8.74 -3.53
C GLY A 208 14.76 -9.92 -2.56
N SER A 209 14.53 -11.13 -3.08
CA SER A 209 14.40 -12.33 -2.24
C SER A 209 15.66 -12.63 -1.44
N ASP A 210 16.82 -12.50 -2.07
CA ASP A 210 18.10 -12.82 -1.45
C ASP A 210 18.42 -11.81 -0.35
N GLU A 211 18.05 -10.55 -0.54
CA GLU A 211 18.16 -9.51 0.48
C GLU A 211 17.30 -9.81 1.71
N ARG A 212 16.09 -10.36 1.54
CA ARG A 212 15.24 -10.78 2.67
C ARG A 212 15.88 -11.91 3.47
N ASP A 213 16.39 -12.93 2.77
CA ASP A 213 17.07 -14.05 3.42
C ASP A 213 18.29 -13.57 4.22
N MET A 214 19.09 -12.66 3.63
CA MET A 214 20.25 -12.09 4.31
C MET A 214 19.88 -11.18 5.50
N ALA A 215 18.82 -10.37 5.35
CA ALA A 215 18.36 -9.47 6.40
C ALA A 215 17.79 -10.27 7.59
N ALA A 216 16.99 -11.31 7.32
CA ALA A 216 16.48 -12.23 8.33
C ALA A 216 17.63 -12.97 9.04
N ALA A 217 18.62 -13.47 8.29
CA ALA A 217 19.80 -14.12 8.87
C ALA A 217 20.61 -13.17 9.75
N TRP A 218 20.77 -11.91 9.35
CA TRP A 218 21.43 -10.89 10.16
C TRP A 218 20.65 -10.62 11.46
N LEU A 219 19.33 -10.42 11.37
CA LEU A 219 18.47 -10.13 12.53
C LEU A 219 18.51 -11.28 13.53
N SER A 220 18.32 -12.52 13.05
CA SER A 220 18.38 -13.73 13.86
C SER A 220 19.74 -13.88 14.55
N ARG A 221 20.84 -13.63 13.85
CA ARG A 221 22.17 -13.74 14.44
C ARG A 221 22.48 -12.64 15.47
N ALA A 222 22.03 -11.42 15.23
CA ALA A 222 22.32 -10.28 16.10
C ALA A 222 21.42 -10.25 17.34
N TYR A 223 20.14 -10.61 17.18
CA TYR A 223 19.11 -10.42 18.20
C TYR A 223 18.30 -11.68 18.52
N GLY A 224 18.59 -12.83 17.91
CA GLY A 224 17.84 -14.07 18.14
C GLY A 224 17.84 -14.54 19.60
N MET A 225 18.86 -14.19 20.38
CA MET A 225 18.88 -14.45 21.83
C MET A 225 17.85 -13.63 22.62
N ASN A 226 17.38 -12.53 22.05
CA ASN A 226 16.33 -11.66 22.61
C ASN A 226 14.98 -11.90 21.92
N ALA A 227 14.88 -12.87 21.01
CA ALA A 227 13.64 -13.18 20.34
C ALA A 227 12.62 -13.64 21.39
N VAL A 228 11.44 -13.05 21.36
CA VAL A 228 10.30 -13.47 22.17
C VAL A 228 9.31 -14.13 21.23
N ASP A 229 8.61 -15.14 21.72
CA ASP A 229 7.47 -15.72 21.02
C ASP A 229 6.33 -14.70 21.07
N ILE A 230 6.12 -14.02 19.94
CA ILE A 230 5.08 -12.99 19.82
C ILE A 230 3.69 -13.64 19.89
N ASP A 231 3.53 -14.85 19.34
CA ASP A 231 2.25 -15.56 19.35
C ASP A 231 1.87 -15.95 20.79
N GLU A 232 2.86 -16.35 21.60
CA GLU A 232 2.66 -16.61 23.03
C GLU A 232 2.24 -15.32 23.79
N LEU A 233 2.93 -14.20 23.55
CA LEU A 233 2.61 -12.92 24.19
C LEU A 233 1.22 -12.39 23.81
N GLU A 234 0.87 -12.45 22.53
CA GLU A 234 -0.44 -12.03 22.04
C GLU A 234 -1.54 -12.92 22.64
N GLY A 235 -1.33 -14.24 22.70
CA GLY A 235 -2.24 -15.17 23.36
C GLY A 235 -2.40 -14.92 24.86
N GLU A 236 -1.32 -14.55 25.57
CA GLU A 236 -1.37 -14.18 26.98
C GLU A 236 -2.17 -12.90 27.22
N ASP A 237 -2.02 -11.90 26.35
CA ASP A 237 -2.75 -10.63 26.44
C ASP A 237 -4.24 -10.82 26.12
N GLU A 238 -4.58 -11.63 25.11
CA GLU A 238 -5.97 -12.03 24.83
C GLU A 238 -6.59 -12.75 26.04
N ALA A 239 -5.89 -13.73 26.62
CA ALA A 239 -6.36 -14.46 27.80
C ALA A 239 -6.44 -13.57 29.06
N ARG A 240 -5.66 -12.50 29.14
CA ARG A 240 -5.75 -11.50 30.22
C ARG A 240 -6.99 -10.63 30.04
N GLU A 241 -7.25 -10.17 28.82
CA GLU A 241 -8.43 -9.36 28.53
C GLU A 241 -9.71 -10.18 28.68
N GLU A 242 -9.73 -11.45 28.25
CA GLU A 242 -10.87 -12.35 28.48
C GLU A 242 -11.14 -12.55 29.98
N ARG A 243 -10.10 -12.78 30.78
CA ARG A 243 -10.25 -12.87 32.25
C ARG A 243 -10.79 -11.58 32.87
N ARG A 244 -10.40 -10.43 32.33
CA ARG A 244 -10.93 -9.14 32.77
C ARG A 244 -12.40 -9.01 32.42
N MET A 245 -12.81 -9.34 31.20
CA MET A 245 -14.22 -9.33 30.78
C MET A 245 -15.06 -10.27 31.67
N GLN A 246 -14.56 -11.49 31.95
CA GLN A 246 -15.23 -12.42 32.86
C GLN A 246 -15.36 -11.86 34.28
N GLY A 247 -14.35 -11.11 34.75
CA GLY A 247 -14.41 -10.42 36.04
C GLY A 247 -15.45 -9.32 36.09
N ASP A 248 -15.56 -8.53 35.01
CA ASP A 248 -16.56 -7.47 34.87
C ASP A 248 -17.98 -8.06 34.78
N ASP A 249 -18.17 -9.16 34.04
CA ASP A 249 -19.44 -9.90 33.97
C ASP A 249 -19.85 -10.46 35.35
N LEU A 250 -18.89 -11.04 36.09
CA LEU A 250 -19.13 -11.54 37.44
C LEU A 250 -19.50 -10.40 38.41
N ALA A 251 -18.87 -9.23 38.28
CA ALA A 251 -19.22 -8.06 39.05
C ALA A 251 -20.65 -7.59 38.74
N GLY A 252 -21.05 -7.55 37.46
CA GLY A 252 -22.42 -7.25 37.06
C GLY A 252 -23.45 -8.23 37.63
N LEU A 253 -23.15 -9.54 37.60
CA LEU A 253 -24.00 -10.57 38.23
C LEU A 253 -24.12 -10.39 39.76
N LEU A 254 -23.05 -9.93 40.42
CA LEU A 254 -23.09 -9.65 41.85
C LEU A 254 -23.98 -8.45 42.16
N ASP A 255 -23.90 -7.39 41.36
CA ASP A 255 -24.76 -6.21 41.49
C ASP A 255 -26.23 -6.60 41.30
N ASP A 256 -26.55 -7.38 40.26
CA ASP A 256 -27.91 -7.91 40.02
C ASP A 256 -28.42 -8.76 41.20
N PHE A 257 -27.56 -9.60 41.77
CA PHE A 257 -27.90 -10.44 42.93
C PHE A 257 -28.24 -9.60 44.16
N VAL A 258 -27.46 -8.53 44.42
CA VAL A 258 -27.72 -7.60 45.54
C VAL A 258 -29.00 -6.80 45.31
N ASP A 259 -29.24 -6.33 44.09
CA ASP A 259 -30.45 -5.61 43.71
C ASP A 259 -31.72 -6.46 43.87
N CYS A 260 -31.60 -7.78 43.67
CA CYS A 260 -32.67 -8.74 43.95
C CYS A 260 -32.86 -9.07 45.45
N GLY A 261 -32.11 -8.41 46.34
CA GLY A 261 -32.17 -8.61 47.80
C GLY A 261 -31.28 -9.73 48.34
N GLY A 262 -30.38 -10.27 47.50
CA GLY A 262 -29.38 -11.26 47.90
C GLY A 262 -28.30 -10.66 48.81
N LYS A 263 -27.75 -11.49 49.71
CA LYS A 263 -26.66 -11.07 50.60
C LYS A 263 -25.31 -11.56 50.06
N PRO A 264 -24.32 -10.68 49.84
CA PRO A 264 -23.01 -11.07 49.32
C PRO A 264 -22.34 -12.21 50.09
N ASP A 265 -22.50 -12.23 51.42
CA ASP A 265 -21.91 -13.27 52.29
C ASP A 265 -22.43 -14.68 52.00
N GLU A 266 -23.69 -14.81 51.54
CA GLU A 266 -24.29 -16.10 51.18
C GLU A 266 -23.70 -16.62 49.86
N LEU A 267 -23.48 -15.72 48.90
CA LEU A 267 -22.85 -16.04 47.63
C LEU A 267 -21.38 -16.44 47.82
N LEU A 268 -20.63 -15.68 48.63
CA LEU A 268 -19.23 -15.97 48.95
C LEU A 268 -19.07 -17.34 49.63
N ASN A 269 -19.95 -17.68 50.56
CA ASN A 269 -19.96 -19.02 51.18
C ASN A 269 -20.25 -20.12 50.16
N ALA A 270 -21.21 -19.91 49.26
CA ALA A 270 -21.54 -20.88 48.21
C ALA A 270 -20.36 -21.08 47.24
N VAL A 271 -19.69 -20.01 46.83
CA VAL A 271 -18.49 -20.07 45.96
C VAL A 271 -17.34 -20.77 46.70
N SER A 272 -17.10 -20.48 47.97
CA SER A 272 -16.06 -21.16 48.77
C SER A 272 -16.28 -22.68 48.80
N GLN A 273 -17.51 -23.13 49.07
CA GLN A 273 -17.85 -24.56 49.07
C GLN A 273 -17.71 -25.20 47.69
N LEU A 274 -17.83 -24.43 46.62
CA LEU A 274 -17.66 -24.91 45.24
C LEU A 274 -16.17 -25.05 44.90
N VAL A 275 -15.34 -24.11 45.33
CA VAL A 275 -13.88 -24.15 45.21
C VAL A 275 -13.29 -25.32 45.98
N ASP A 276 -13.73 -25.53 47.23
CA ASP A 276 -13.23 -26.62 48.08
C ASP A 276 -13.51 -27.99 47.43
N ARG A 277 -14.73 -28.19 46.89
CA ARG A 277 -15.07 -29.42 46.14
C ARG A 277 -14.22 -29.63 44.89
N GLN A 278 -13.86 -28.57 44.17
CA GLN A 278 -12.99 -28.71 42.98
C GLN A 278 -11.53 -29.02 43.33
N ARG A 279 -11.03 -28.49 44.45
CA ARG A 279 -9.70 -28.84 44.96
C ARG A 279 -9.63 -30.31 45.33
N GLU A 280 -10.60 -30.80 46.09
CA GLU A 280 -10.69 -32.23 46.46
C GLU A 280 -10.75 -33.14 45.24
N ALA A 281 -11.54 -32.79 44.22
CA ALA A 281 -11.63 -33.56 42.98
C ALA A 281 -10.33 -33.54 42.16
N SER A 282 -9.60 -32.42 42.15
CA SER A 282 -8.31 -32.30 41.45
C SER A 282 -7.21 -33.12 42.12
N ASP A 283 -7.19 -33.14 43.45
CA ASP A 283 -6.22 -33.93 44.24
C ASP A 283 -6.46 -35.44 44.08
N GLU A 284 -7.72 -35.88 44.02
CA GLU A 284 -8.06 -37.28 43.73
C GLU A 284 -7.62 -37.72 42.32
N LEU A 285 -7.78 -36.87 41.30
CA LEU A 285 -7.34 -37.14 39.93
C LEU A 285 -5.80 -37.21 39.81
N ALA A 286 -5.08 -36.36 40.54
CA ALA A 286 -3.61 -36.38 40.59
C ALA A 286 -3.08 -37.64 41.32
N SER A 287 -3.80 -38.14 42.32
CA SER A 287 -3.43 -39.36 43.05
C SER A 287 -3.64 -40.66 42.25
N ASN A 288 -4.60 -40.68 41.32
CA ASN A 288 -4.90 -41.84 40.47
C ASN A 288 -4.09 -41.93 39.17
N SER A 289 -3.41 -40.86 38.76
CA SER A 289 -2.60 -40.81 37.53
C SER A 289 -1.10 -41.10 37.75
N GLY A 290 -0.69 -41.27 39.02
CA GLY A 290 0.68 -41.62 39.43
C GLY A 290 0.92 -43.09 39.78
N ASN A 291 -0.02 -44.00 39.46
CA ASN A 291 0.07 -45.44 39.73
C ASN A 291 0.14 -46.27 38.44
#